data_AF-A0A0E3WJA6-F1
#
_entry.id   AF-A0A0E3WJA6-F1
#
_cell.length_a   1.000
_cell.length_b   1.000
_cell.length_c   1.000
_cell.angle_alpha   90.00
_cell.angle_beta   90.00
_cell.angle_gamma   90.00
#
_symmetry.space_group_name_H-M   'P 1'
#
loop_
_entity.id
_entity.type
_entity.pdbx_description
1 polymer ?
#
loop_
_entity_poly.entity_id
_entity_poly.type
_entity_poly.pdbx_seq_one_letter_code
_entity_poly.pdbx_strand_id
1 'polypeptide(L)'
;MFIHYKKTHLEHFVEQIYIDHHIQIPEDITIEKLSTELNIYVEYAPIRSRAYESNSGIRCILLDNRITPMKQRFEFLHELCHILRHAGNQMVLPSPFIKAQEEDAEKFLLYATMPFFMIQPGALSDEYDVAIHQLSSIFGVSKDMAKKRFDQILRREYEGELIPDAGGRQLSRRKNAEPNQDNYETKIFAYYDPHSTLDGPDQLIVCLDQKTLLSQHEWVVPVEERFQEIDLESLKNIEIESATRGDLICFDGQLTLQIHQLVYKYGLSKRNFVLQMRDIEQILEADQSSVRKFL
;
A
#
# COMPACT_ATOMS: atom_id res chain seq x y z
N MET A 1 5.36 -14.45 -12.64
CA MET A 1 4.45 -13.30 -12.56
C MET A 1 4.81 -12.33 -11.43
N PHE A 2 5.37 -12.75 -10.28
CA PHE A 2 5.73 -11.83 -9.17
C PHE A 2 7.15 -12.07 -8.62
N ILE A 3 8.19 -11.54 -9.26
CA ILE A 3 9.59 -11.74 -8.87
C ILE A 3 10.12 -10.64 -7.94
N HIS A 4 9.50 -9.46 -7.97
CA HIS A 4 9.91 -8.28 -7.21
C HIS A 4 9.02 -8.01 -5.98
N TYR A 5 7.91 -8.73 -5.85
CA TYR A 5 6.96 -8.59 -4.76
C TYR A 5 7.61 -8.85 -3.39
N LYS A 6 7.51 -7.85 -2.51
CA LYS A 6 7.91 -7.96 -1.10
C LYS A 6 6.68 -7.91 -0.21
N LYS A 7 6.53 -8.96 0.62
CA LYS A 7 5.47 -9.02 1.64
C LYS A 7 5.68 -7.92 2.68
N THR A 8 4.58 -7.35 3.13
CA THR A 8 4.57 -6.43 4.27
C THR A 8 4.73 -7.17 5.60
N HIS A 9 5.04 -6.45 6.68
CA HIS A 9 5.07 -7.04 8.03
C HIS A 9 3.74 -7.69 8.41
N LEU A 10 2.60 -7.11 8.01
CA LEU A 10 1.29 -7.67 8.29
C LEU A 10 1.04 -8.97 7.51
N GLU A 11 1.54 -9.07 6.28
CA GLU A 11 1.45 -10.31 5.49
C GLU A 11 2.33 -11.42 6.07
N HIS A 12 3.54 -11.08 6.51
CA HIS A 12 4.39 -12.02 7.23
C HIS A 12 3.75 -12.49 8.53
N PHE A 13 3.08 -11.59 9.26
CA PHE A 13 2.34 -11.95 10.47
C PHE A 13 1.21 -12.95 10.16
N VAL A 14 0.37 -12.68 9.16
CA VAL A 14 -0.70 -13.59 8.74
C VAL A 14 -0.15 -14.94 8.29
N GLU A 15 0.88 -14.93 7.45
CA GLU A 15 1.53 -16.14 6.95
C GLU A 15 2.10 -16.99 8.09
N GLN A 16 2.81 -16.37 9.02
CA GLN A 16 3.42 -17.10 10.14
C GLN A 16 2.35 -17.76 11.00
N ILE A 17 1.28 -17.02 11.34
CA ILE A 17 0.15 -17.59 12.09
C ILE A 17 -0.48 -18.75 11.34
N TYR A 18 -0.68 -18.62 10.03
CA TYR A 18 -1.31 -19.68 9.24
C TYR A 18 -0.42 -20.93 9.15
N ILE A 19 0.89 -20.75 8.96
CA ILE A 19 1.85 -21.85 8.92
C ILE A 19 1.94 -22.56 10.28
N ASP A 20 2.04 -21.81 11.37
CA ASP A 20 2.17 -22.35 12.74
C ASP A 20 0.93 -23.16 13.15
N HIS A 21 -0.22 -22.84 12.57
CA HIS A 21 -1.51 -23.46 12.84
C HIS A 21 -2.03 -24.34 11.69
N HIS A 22 -1.13 -24.79 10.80
CA HIS A 22 -1.44 -25.76 9.73
C HIS A 22 -2.60 -25.34 8.79
N ILE A 23 -2.72 -24.05 8.53
CA ILE A 23 -3.63 -23.44 7.54
C ILE A 23 -2.79 -23.16 6.29
N GLN A 24 -2.76 -24.12 5.36
CA GLN A 24 -1.79 -24.13 4.26
C GLN A 24 -2.41 -23.92 2.89
N ILE A 25 -3.70 -24.18 2.75
CA ILE A 25 -4.43 -24.02 1.48
C ILE A 25 -5.63 -23.08 1.64
N PRO A 26 -6.11 -22.43 0.57
CA PRO A 26 -7.25 -21.50 0.61
C PRO A 26 -8.51 -22.10 1.26
N GLU A 27 -8.75 -23.38 1.07
CA GLU A 27 -9.88 -24.13 1.61
C GLU A 27 -9.83 -24.27 3.14
N ASP A 28 -8.66 -24.10 3.75
CA ASP A 28 -8.49 -24.12 5.20
C ASP A 28 -9.00 -22.85 5.88
N ILE A 29 -9.20 -21.77 5.12
CA ILE A 29 -9.61 -20.46 5.63
C ILE A 29 -11.13 -20.46 5.88
N THR A 30 -11.56 -21.29 6.84
CA THR A 30 -12.95 -21.37 7.33
C THR A 30 -13.03 -20.96 8.80
N ILE A 31 -14.22 -20.56 9.24
CA ILE A 31 -14.45 -20.17 10.63
C ILE A 31 -14.14 -21.35 11.56
N GLU A 32 -14.57 -22.55 11.20
CA GLU A 32 -14.44 -23.78 12.00
C GLU A 32 -12.97 -24.15 12.21
N LYS A 33 -12.17 -24.17 11.13
CA LYS A 33 -10.77 -24.53 11.21
C LYS A 33 -9.96 -23.48 11.96
N LEU A 34 -10.12 -22.21 11.59
CA LEU A 34 -9.40 -21.11 12.24
C LEU A 34 -9.75 -20.99 13.73
N SER A 35 -11.03 -21.11 14.10
CA SER A 35 -11.44 -21.03 15.51
C SER A 35 -10.87 -22.18 16.33
N THR A 36 -10.85 -23.40 15.78
CA THR A 36 -10.28 -24.58 16.43
C THR A 36 -8.78 -24.44 16.65
N GLU A 37 -8.03 -24.13 15.59
CA GLU A 37 -6.57 -24.06 15.66
C GLU A 37 -6.06 -22.90 16.53
N LEU A 38 -6.80 -21.77 16.55
CA LEU A 38 -6.43 -20.58 17.31
C LEU A 38 -7.06 -20.52 18.71
N ASN A 39 -7.78 -21.57 19.13
CA ASN A 39 -8.49 -21.66 20.41
C ASN A 39 -9.44 -20.48 20.65
N ILE A 40 -10.29 -20.18 19.67
CA ILE A 40 -11.28 -19.11 19.71
C ILE A 40 -12.65 -19.73 19.83
N TYR A 41 -13.39 -19.32 20.86
CA TYR A 41 -14.78 -19.72 21.02
C TYR A 41 -15.68 -18.85 20.13
N VAL A 42 -16.48 -19.47 19.26
CA VAL A 42 -17.36 -18.77 18.33
C VAL A 42 -18.82 -18.99 18.70
N GLU A 43 -19.57 -17.90 18.84
CA GLU A 43 -21.02 -17.93 19.02
C GLU A 43 -21.73 -17.17 17.91
N TYR A 44 -22.97 -17.57 17.61
CA TYR A 44 -23.80 -16.96 16.58
C TYR A 44 -25.05 -16.35 17.21
N ALA A 45 -25.26 -15.04 17.02
CA ALA A 45 -26.38 -14.32 17.60
C ALA A 45 -26.89 -13.21 16.66
N PRO A 46 -28.15 -12.75 16.80
CA PRO A 46 -28.72 -11.71 15.94
C PRO A 46 -28.28 -10.30 16.35
N ILE A 47 -26.97 -10.10 16.58
CA ILE A 47 -26.35 -8.82 16.94
C ILE A 47 -25.08 -8.59 16.12
N ARG A 48 -24.62 -7.34 16.03
CA ARG A 48 -23.39 -7.00 15.30
C ARG A 48 -22.21 -7.83 15.84
N SER A 49 -21.42 -8.37 14.91
CA SER A 49 -20.24 -9.15 15.25
C SER A 49 -19.25 -8.35 16.10
N ARG A 50 -18.56 -9.04 17.00
CA ARG A 50 -17.58 -8.47 17.91
C ARG A 50 -16.68 -9.53 18.53
N ALA A 51 -15.43 -9.18 18.74
CA ALA A 51 -14.48 -9.93 19.54
C ALA A 51 -14.40 -9.42 20.99
N TYR A 52 -14.14 -10.33 21.93
CA TYR A 52 -13.82 -10.00 23.31
C TYR A 52 -13.03 -11.13 23.98
N GLU A 53 -12.33 -10.79 25.05
CA GLU A 53 -11.71 -11.77 25.94
C GLU A 53 -12.50 -11.85 27.24
N SER A 54 -12.88 -13.05 27.66
CA SER A 54 -13.56 -13.27 28.94
C SER A 54 -12.62 -13.02 30.12
N ASN A 55 -13.18 -12.84 31.32
CA ASN A 55 -12.38 -12.69 32.55
C ASN A 55 -11.48 -13.91 32.85
N SER A 56 -11.79 -15.08 32.27
CA SER A 56 -10.99 -16.31 32.37
C SER A 56 -9.93 -16.44 31.27
N GLY A 57 -9.73 -15.42 30.43
CA GLY A 57 -8.74 -15.42 29.34
C GLY A 57 -9.18 -16.16 28.07
N ILE A 58 -10.44 -16.60 28.01
CA ILE A 58 -10.99 -17.25 26.80
C ILE A 58 -11.28 -16.18 25.76
N ARG A 59 -10.72 -16.35 24.57
CA ARG A 59 -10.96 -15.50 23.39
C ARG A 59 -12.27 -15.91 22.74
N CYS A 60 -13.16 -14.94 22.57
CA CYS A 60 -14.50 -15.16 22.05
C CYS A 60 -14.75 -14.26 20.84
N ILE A 61 -15.39 -14.80 19.80
CA ILE A 61 -15.93 -14.04 18.68
C ILE A 61 -17.42 -14.32 18.59
N LEU A 62 -18.23 -13.27 18.66
CA LEU A 62 -19.65 -13.34 18.40
C LEU A 62 -19.89 -12.91 16.96
N LEU A 63 -20.63 -13.73 16.19
CA LEU A 63 -20.95 -13.48 14.78
C LEU A 63 -22.44 -13.21 14.59
N ASP A 64 -22.74 -12.20 13.77
CA ASP A 64 -24.11 -11.88 13.37
C ASP A 64 -24.69 -13.04 12.54
N ASN A 65 -25.75 -13.68 13.04
CA ASN A 65 -26.39 -14.81 12.36
C ASN A 65 -27.43 -14.42 11.30
N ARG A 66 -27.60 -13.13 11.04
CA ARG A 66 -28.55 -12.59 10.05
C ARG A 66 -27.90 -12.30 8.70
N ILE A 67 -26.57 -12.34 8.62
CA ILE A 67 -25.79 -12.07 7.41
C ILE A 67 -25.40 -13.37 6.69
N THR A 68 -24.93 -13.25 5.45
CA THR A 68 -24.57 -14.41 4.63
C THR A 68 -23.32 -15.12 5.18
N PRO A 69 -23.15 -16.44 4.94
CA PRO A 69 -21.96 -17.17 5.40
C PRO A 69 -20.64 -16.56 4.94
N MET A 70 -20.58 -16.04 3.70
CA MET A 70 -19.41 -15.33 3.20
C MET A 70 -19.10 -14.09 4.04
N LYS A 71 -20.13 -13.31 4.40
CA LYS A 71 -19.94 -12.12 5.23
C LYS A 71 -19.59 -12.47 6.67
N GLN A 72 -20.15 -13.55 7.22
CA GLN A 72 -19.76 -14.07 8.54
C GLN A 72 -18.29 -14.45 8.57
N ARG A 73 -17.78 -15.08 7.51
CA ARG A 73 -16.35 -15.41 7.39
C ARG A 73 -15.48 -14.15 7.38
N PHE A 74 -15.91 -13.09 6.69
CA PHE A 74 -15.18 -11.83 6.68
C PHE A 74 -15.23 -11.11 8.02
N GLU A 75 -16.41 -11.06 8.67
CA GLU A 75 -16.51 -10.48 10.01
C GLU A 75 -15.70 -11.30 11.02
N PHE A 76 -15.68 -12.62 10.93
CA PHE A 76 -14.80 -13.46 11.75
C PHE A 76 -13.31 -13.09 11.58
N LEU A 77 -12.83 -12.94 10.34
CA LEU A 77 -11.43 -12.56 10.09
C LEU A 77 -11.12 -11.13 10.56
N HIS A 78 -12.08 -10.22 10.48
CA HIS A 78 -11.97 -8.86 11.03
C HIS A 78 -11.85 -8.90 12.56
N GLU A 79 -12.77 -9.59 13.23
CA GLU A 79 -12.76 -9.78 14.69
C GLU A 79 -11.51 -10.55 15.17
N LEU A 80 -11.01 -11.48 14.36
CA LEU A 80 -9.77 -12.18 14.62
C LEU A 80 -8.57 -11.22 14.70
N CYS A 81 -8.53 -10.19 13.86
CA CYS A 81 -7.51 -9.14 13.94
C CYS A 81 -7.52 -8.47 15.32
N HIS A 82 -8.72 -8.12 15.82
CA HIS A 82 -8.86 -7.48 17.13
C HIS A 82 -8.31 -8.37 18.26
N ILE A 83 -8.59 -9.68 18.23
CA ILE A 83 -8.06 -10.62 19.22
C ILE A 83 -6.54 -10.77 19.14
N LEU A 84 -5.98 -10.83 17.93
CA LEU A 84 -4.58 -11.17 17.74
C LEU A 84 -3.63 -9.98 17.85
N ARG A 85 -4.10 -8.77 17.55
CA ARG A 85 -3.23 -7.61 17.32
C ARG A 85 -3.59 -6.38 18.14
N HIS A 86 -4.82 -6.29 18.63
CA HIS A 86 -5.30 -5.09 19.30
C HIS A 86 -5.41 -5.31 20.80
N ALA A 87 -5.20 -4.23 21.56
CA ALA A 87 -5.34 -4.21 23.00
C ALA A 87 -6.19 -3.00 23.41
N GLY A 88 -6.79 -3.11 24.59
CA GLY A 88 -7.68 -2.08 25.13
C GLY A 88 -9.14 -2.29 24.74
N ASN A 89 -10.01 -1.58 25.45
CA ASN A 89 -11.45 -1.65 25.24
C ASN A 89 -11.87 -0.50 24.30
N GLN A 90 -12.31 -0.84 23.08
CA GLN A 90 -12.73 0.14 22.06
C GLN A 90 -13.87 1.06 22.53
N MET A 91 -14.66 0.67 23.54
CA MET A 91 -15.71 1.54 24.10
C MET A 91 -15.16 2.74 24.88
N VAL A 92 -13.89 2.70 25.28
CA VAL A 92 -13.24 3.74 26.10
C VAL A 92 -11.97 4.29 25.47
N LEU A 93 -11.51 3.72 24.35
CA LEU A 93 -10.35 4.23 23.63
C LEU A 93 -10.67 5.58 22.96
N PRO A 94 -9.71 6.51 22.89
CA PRO A 94 -9.89 7.73 22.11
C PRO A 94 -10.09 7.40 20.62
N SER A 95 -10.94 8.18 19.94
CA SER A 95 -11.34 7.96 18.54
C SER A 95 -10.18 7.67 17.56
N PRO A 96 -9.03 8.38 17.62
CA PRO A 96 -7.91 8.08 16.72
C PRO A 96 -7.37 6.65 16.86
N PHE A 97 -7.34 6.09 18.08
CA PHE A 97 -6.87 4.72 18.30
C PHE A 97 -7.87 3.69 17.79
N ILE A 98 -9.17 3.96 17.92
CA ILE A 98 -10.21 3.10 17.35
C ILE A 98 -10.07 3.08 15.83
N LYS A 99 -9.94 4.26 15.20
CA LYS A 99 -9.79 4.40 13.75
C LYS A 99 -8.58 3.61 13.24
N ALA A 100 -7.43 3.74 13.90
CA ALA A 100 -6.22 2.99 13.53
C ALA A 100 -6.40 1.47 13.66
N GLN A 101 -7.12 0.99 14.68
CA GLN A 101 -7.42 -0.44 14.83
C GLN A 101 -8.36 -0.95 13.73
N GLU A 102 -9.40 -0.19 13.37
CA GLU A 102 -10.31 -0.59 12.29
C GLU A 102 -9.58 -0.61 10.93
N GLU A 103 -8.73 0.38 10.65
CA GLU A 103 -7.91 0.42 9.42
C GLU A 103 -6.92 -0.76 9.34
N ASP A 104 -6.30 -1.17 10.47
CA ASP A 104 -5.44 -2.36 10.51
C ASP A 104 -6.27 -3.64 10.31
N ALA A 105 -7.45 -3.74 10.90
CA ALA A 105 -8.36 -4.88 10.74
C ALA A 105 -8.86 -5.04 9.29
N GLU A 106 -9.18 -3.94 8.61
CA GLU A 106 -9.55 -3.97 7.18
C GLU A 106 -8.39 -4.46 6.29
N LYS A 107 -7.15 -4.08 6.60
CA LYS A 107 -5.95 -4.57 5.89
C LYS A 107 -5.69 -6.03 6.21
N PHE A 108 -5.80 -6.42 7.49
CA PHE A 108 -5.65 -7.79 7.94
C PHE A 108 -6.64 -8.71 7.23
N LEU A 109 -7.92 -8.32 7.13
CA LEU A 109 -8.96 -9.07 6.44
C LEU A 109 -8.54 -9.45 5.01
N LEU A 110 -7.98 -8.49 4.26
CA LEU A 110 -7.55 -8.72 2.88
C LEU A 110 -6.44 -9.78 2.80
N TYR A 111 -5.46 -9.74 3.70
CA TYR A 111 -4.34 -10.67 3.74
C TYR A 111 -4.71 -12.03 4.32
N ALA A 112 -5.56 -12.06 5.34
CA ALA A 112 -6.06 -13.28 5.94
C ALA A 112 -6.98 -14.04 4.97
N THR A 113 -7.78 -13.34 4.18
CA THR A 113 -8.67 -13.98 3.20
C THR A 113 -7.91 -14.48 1.96
N MET A 114 -6.88 -13.74 1.50
CA MET A 114 -6.06 -14.10 0.35
C MET A 114 -4.56 -13.95 0.65
N PRO A 115 -3.98 -14.85 1.46
CA PRO A 115 -2.57 -14.78 1.82
C PRO A 115 -1.69 -14.96 0.59
N PHE A 116 -0.68 -14.11 0.44
CA PHE A 116 0.15 -14.12 -0.77
C PHE A 116 0.87 -15.47 -0.97
N PHE A 117 1.28 -16.14 0.12
CA PHE A 117 1.96 -17.43 0.05
C PHE A 117 1.08 -18.57 -0.51
N MET A 118 -0.25 -18.41 -0.47
CA MET A 118 -1.21 -19.35 -1.07
C MET A 118 -1.54 -18.99 -2.53
N ILE A 119 -1.11 -17.83 -3.02
CA ILE A 119 -1.28 -17.42 -4.40
C ILE A 119 -0.12 -18.00 -5.20
N GLN A 120 -0.38 -19.07 -5.95
CA GLN A 120 0.63 -19.69 -6.81
C GLN A 120 0.81 -18.86 -8.09
N PRO A 121 1.94 -18.15 -8.27
CA PRO A 121 2.08 -17.20 -9.38
C PRO A 121 2.09 -17.85 -10.76
N GLY A 122 2.38 -19.16 -10.84
CA GLY A 122 2.35 -19.92 -12.09
C GLY A 122 0.99 -20.51 -12.44
N ALA A 123 -0.01 -20.41 -11.55
CA ALA A 123 -1.36 -20.91 -11.78
C ALA A 123 -2.33 -19.82 -12.28
N LEU A 124 -1.94 -18.54 -12.14
CA LEU A 124 -2.72 -17.41 -12.60
C LEU A 124 -2.45 -17.12 -14.08
N SER A 125 -3.50 -16.73 -14.80
CA SER A 125 -3.42 -16.24 -16.17
C SER A 125 -2.73 -14.87 -16.22
N ASP A 126 -2.01 -14.60 -17.32
CA ASP A 126 -1.51 -13.26 -17.63
C ASP A 126 -2.66 -12.30 -18.03
N GLU A 127 -3.83 -12.83 -18.37
CA GLU A 127 -5.03 -12.04 -18.65
C GLU A 127 -5.70 -11.56 -17.35
N TYR A 128 -5.75 -10.23 -17.16
CA TYR A 128 -6.21 -9.58 -15.94
C TYR A 128 -7.57 -10.06 -15.42
N ASP A 129 -8.60 -10.07 -16.27
CA ASP A 129 -9.95 -10.48 -15.88
C ASP A 129 -10.04 -11.97 -15.53
N VAL A 130 -9.26 -12.81 -16.20
CA VAL A 130 -9.17 -14.24 -15.93
C VAL A 130 -8.48 -14.47 -14.58
N ALA A 131 -7.38 -13.76 -14.29
CA ALA A 131 -6.68 -13.85 -13.02
C ALA A 131 -7.58 -13.46 -11.82
N ILE A 132 -8.37 -12.39 -11.96
CA ILE A 132 -9.34 -11.98 -10.94
C ILE A 132 -10.39 -13.07 -10.73
N HIS A 133 -10.91 -13.65 -11.81
CA HIS A 133 -11.88 -14.74 -11.73
C HIS A 133 -11.28 -15.98 -11.04
N GLN A 134 -10.04 -16.34 -11.36
CA GLN A 134 -9.32 -17.43 -10.72
C GLN A 134 -9.15 -17.18 -9.21
N LEU A 135 -8.68 -15.99 -8.80
CA LEU A 135 -8.54 -15.64 -7.39
C LEU A 135 -9.87 -15.66 -6.64
N SER A 136 -10.91 -15.09 -7.24
CA SER A 136 -12.27 -15.12 -6.70
C SER A 136 -12.77 -16.55 -6.46
N SER A 137 -12.52 -17.45 -7.41
CA SER A 137 -12.88 -18.87 -7.32
C SER A 137 -12.04 -19.63 -6.29
N ILE A 138 -10.71 -19.44 -6.28
CA ILE A 138 -9.77 -20.16 -5.39
C ILE A 138 -10.05 -19.84 -3.92
N PHE A 139 -10.27 -18.56 -3.59
CA PHE A 139 -10.44 -18.13 -2.21
C PHE A 139 -11.91 -18.01 -1.78
N GLY A 140 -12.86 -18.26 -2.69
CA GLY A 140 -14.29 -18.16 -2.41
C GLY A 140 -14.72 -16.75 -1.99
N VAL A 141 -14.22 -15.73 -2.69
CA VAL A 141 -14.48 -14.31 -2.42
C VAL A 141 -15.21 -13.63 -3.58
N SER A 142 -15.79 -12.45 -3.34
CA SER A 142 -16.34 -11.63 -4.42
C SER A 142 -15.25 -11.20 -5.41
N LYS A 143 -15.65 -10.98 -6.67
CA LYS A 143 -14.74 -10.47 -7.71
C LYS A 143 -14.11 -9.14 -7.33
N ASP A 144 -14.85 -8.26 -6.65
CA ASP A 144 -14.34 -6.96 -6.21
C ASP A 144 -13.22 -7.10 -5.19
N MET A 145 -13.34 -8.04 -4.25
CA MET A 145 -12.29 -8.29 -3.26
C MET A 145 -11.06 -8.93 -3.92
N ALA A 146 -11.27 -9.90 -4.81
CA ALA A 146 -10.20 -10.51 -5.60
C ALA A 146 -9.46 -9.46 -6.44
N LYS A 147 -10.19 -8.57 -7.10
CA LYS A 147 -9.64 -7.43 -7.84
C LYS A 147 -8.81 -6.52 -6.94
N LYS A 148 -9.35 -6.14 -5.77
CA LYS A 148 -8.64 -5.30 -4.79
C LYS A 148 -7.30 -5.94 -4.38
N ARG A 149 -7.29 -7.25 -4.11
CA ARG A 149 -6.06 -7.97 -3.76
C ARG A 149 -5.09 -8.07 -4.93
N PHE A 150 -5.58 -8.37 -6.12
CA PHE A 150 -4.74 -8.52 -7.31
C PHE A 150 -4.08 -7.20 -7.72
N ASP A 151 -4.83 -6.10 -7.74
CA ASP A 151 -4.32 -4.76 -8.02
C ASP A 151 -3.21 -4.36 -7.03
N GLN A 152 -3.40 -4.66 -5.75
CA GLN A 152 -2.39 -4.42 -4.73
C GLN A 152 -1.12 -5.26 -4.97
N ILE A 153 -1.27 -6.52 -5.39
CA ILE A 153 -0.14 -7.39 -5.71
C ILE A 153 0.65 -6.86 -6.89
N LEU A 154 -0.04 -6.51 -7.99
CA LEU A 154 0.59 -5.93 -9.18
C LEU A 154 1.31 -4.62 -8.85
N ARG A 155 0.71 -3.77 -8.01
CA ARG A 155 1.34 -2.52 -7.58
C ARG A 155 2.65 -2.76 -6.83
N ARG A 156 2.65 -3.67 -5.85
CA ARG A 156 3.86 -3.99 -5.07
C ARG A 156 4.93 -4.70 -5.89
N GLU A 157 4.54 -5.51 -6.88
CA GLU A 157 5.47 -6.07 -7.86
C GLU A 157 6.16 -4.94 -8.64
N TYR A 158 5.37 -4.00 -9.16
CA TYR A 158 5.89 -2.84 -9.89
C TYR A 158 6.78 -1.95 -9.02
N GLU A 159 6.35 -1.63 -7.79
CA GLU A 159 7.18 -0.90 -6.82
C GLU A 159 8.50 -1.62 -6.54
N GLY A 160 8.47 -2.94 -6.41
CA GLY A 160 9.67 -3.76 -6.21
C GLY A 160 10.61 -3.73 -7.41
N GLU A 161 10.08 -3.69 -8.64
CA GLU A 161 10.86 -3.58 -9.88
C GLU A 161 11.57 -2.22 -9.98
N LEU A 162 10.92 -1.15 -9.49
CA LEU A 162 11.46 0.21 -9.49
C LEU A 162 12.53 0.47 -8.42
N ILE A 163 12.63 -0.39 -7.39
CA ILE A 163 13.70 -0.28 -6.39
C ILE A 163 15.01 -0.75 -7.03
N PRO A 164 16.03 0.11 -7.22
CA PRO A 164 17.30 -0.31 -7.76
C PRO A 164 17.93 -1.30 -6.79
N ASP A 165 18.05 -2.56 -7.20
CA ASP A 165 18.91 -3.50 -6.50
C ASP A 165 20.33 -2.90 -6.47
N ALA A 166 21.02 -3.03 -5.34
CA ALA A 166 22.40 -2.57 -5.19
C ALA A 166 23.40 -3.26 -6.16
N GLY A 167 22.92 -4.15 -7.03
CA GLY A 167 23.63 -4.70 -8.18
C GLY A 167 22.86 -4.39 -9.47
N GLY A 168 23.36 -3.42 -10.24
CA GLY A 168 22.70 -2.96 -11.46
C GLY A 168 22.42 -4.06 -12.47
N ARG A 169 21.19 -4.06 -13.01
CA ARG A 169 20.87 -4.54 -14.35
C ARG A 169 19.79 -3.64 -14.95
N GLN A 170 20.23 -2.74 -15.83
CA GLN A 170 19.35 -2.05 -16.77
C GLN A 170 18.64 -3.09 -17.64
N LEU A 171 17.32 -3.03 -17.71
CA LEU A 171 16.57 -3.58 -18.84
C LEU A 171 15.87 -2.44 -19.56
N SER A 172 16.37 -2.20 -20.76
CA SER A 172 15.85 -1.25 -21.73
C SER A 172 14.64 -1.86 -22.43
N ARG A 173 13.49 -1.19 -22.33
CA ARG A 173 12.38 -1.34 -23.29
C ARG A 173 12.02 0.04 -23.83
N ARG A 174 12.62 0.39 -24.97
CA ARG A 174 12.19 1.52 -25.81
C ARG A 174 10.81 1.19 -26.40
N LYS A 175 9.84 2.07 -26.21
CA LYS A 175 8.85 2.38 -27.25
C LYS A 175 8.96 3.86 -27.58
N ASN A 176 9.31 4.15 -28.82
CA ASN A 176 9.32 5.51 -29.34
C ASN A 176 7.89 6.05 -29.37
N ALA A 177 7.67 7.20 -28.76
CA ALA A 177 6.59 8.11 -29.11
C ALA A 177 7.22 9.48 -29.37
N GLU A 178 6.97 10.04 -30.56
CA GLU A 178 7.45 11.34 -30.98
C GLU A 178 6.87 12.48 -30.13
N PRO A 179 7.57 13.63 -30.03
CA PRO A 179 7.26 14.66 -29.06
C PRO A 179 6.14 15.55 -29.56
N ASN A 180 4.95 15.42 -28.98
CA ASN A 180 3.90 16.41 -29.19
C ASN A 180 4.27 17.69 -28.43
N GLN A 181 4.39 18.77 -29.19
CA GLN A 181 4.58 20.14 -28.71
C GLN A 181 3.31 20.59 -27.99
N ASP A 182 3.35 20.63 -26.66
CA ASP A 182 2.45 21.47 -25.89
C ASP A 182 3.23 22.16 -24.78
N ASN A 183 3.02 23.48 -24.73
CA ASN A 183 3.61 24.44 -23.82
C ASN A 183 3.12 24.15 -22.39
N TYR A 184 3.91 23.44 -21.59
CA TYR A 184 3.59 23.18 -20.19
C TYR A 184 4.71 23.71 -19.32
N GLU A 185 4.38 24.62 -18.41
CA GLU A 185 5.21 24.91 -17.23
C GLU A 185 5.40 23.64 -16.40
N THR A 186 6.46 23.60 -15.59
CA THR A 186 6.68 22.49 -14.66
C THR A 186 5.46 22.28 -13.77
N LYS A 187 4.92 21.07 -13.78
CA LYS A 187 3.73 20.71 -13.01
C LYS A 187 4.07 19.78 -11.87
N ILE A 188 3.28 19.87 -10.81
CA ILE A 188 3.29 18.92 -9.70
C ILE A 188 1.89 18.37 -9.51
N PHE A 189 1.82 17.07 -9.31
CA PHE A 189 0.58 16.38 -8.99
C PHE A 189 0.74 15.60 -7.69
N ALA A 190 -0.36 15.43 -6.97
CA ALA A 190 -0.45 14.49 -5.87
C ALA A 190 -1.05 13.18 -6.36
N TYR A 191 -0.48 12.10 -5.85
CA TYR A 191 -1.11 10.80 -5.85
C TYR A 191 -1.46 10.43 -4.42
N TYR A 192 -2.75 10.22 -4.18
CA TYR A 192 -3.26 9.69 -2.92
C TYR A 192 -3.50 8.21 -3.11
N ASP A 193 -2.79 7.37 -2.38
CA ASP A 193 -3.13 5.96 -2.32
C ASP A 193 -4.42 5.83 -1.50
N PRO A 194 -5.52 5.32 -2.09
CA PRO A 194 -6.78 5.14 -1.36
C PRO A 194 -6.69 4.18 -0.15
N HIS A 195 -5.53 3.55 0.05
CA HIS A 195 -5.24 2.60 1.12
C HIS A 195 -4.15 3.10 2.09
N SER A 196 -3.66 4.33 1.90
CA SER A 196 -2.71 4.97 2.80
C SER A 196 -3.36 5.38 4.12
N THR A 197 -2.54 5.46 5.16
CA THR A 197 -2.90 6.02 6.48
C THR A 197 -2.39 7.46 6.64
N LEU A 198 -1.74 8.01 5.62
CA LEU A 198 -1.29 9.39 5.64
C LEU A 198 -2.49 10.32 5.44
N ASP A 199 -2.53 11.42 6.20
CA ASP A 199 -3.53 12.48 6.03
C ASP A 199 -3.27 13.36 4.78
N GLY A 200 -2.30 12.96 3.93
CA GLY A 200 -1.83 13.69 2.75
C GLY A 200 -1.45 12.76 1.59
N PRO A 201 -0.88 13.29 0.50
CA PRO A 201 -0.51 12.49 -0.67
C PRO A 201 0.63 11.52 -0.32
N ASP A 202 0.58 10.30 -0.87
CA ASP A 202 1.67 9.32 -0.72
C ASP A 202 2.86 9.67 -1.59
N GLN A 203 2.58 10.26 -2.75
CA GLN A 203 3.58 10.59 -3.75
C GLN A 203 3.27 11.93 -4.39
N LEU A 204 4.33 12.68 -4.68
CA LEU A 204 4.27 13.84 -5.56
C LEU A 204 4.91 13.48 -6.89
N ILE A 205 4.25 13.84 -7.99
CA ILE A 205 4.74 13.60 -9.34
C ILE A 205 5.09 14.95 -9.95
N VAL A 206 6.38 15.16 -10.20
CA VAL A 206 6.91 16.39 -10.78
C VAL A 206 7.18 16.14 -12.26
N CYS A 207 6.45 16.85 -13.11
CA CYS A 207 6.59 16.84 -14.56
C CYS A 207 7.34 18.11 -14.97
N LEU A 208 8.65 17.99 -15.19
CA LEU A 208 9.51 19.10 -15.56
C LEU A 208 9.27 19.53 -17.01
N ASP A 209 9.12 20.84 -17.19
CA ASP A 209 9.16 21.42 -18.53
C ASP A 209 10.60 21.42 -19.09
N GLN A 210 10.70 21.60 -20.41
CA GLN A 210 12.00 21.53 -21.08
C GLN A 210 12.96 22.65 -20.65
N LYS A 211 12.46 23.84 -20.32
CA LYS A 211 13.29 24.97 -19.86
C LYS A 211 13.85 24.70 -18.47
N THR A 212 13.02 24.20 -17.55
CA THR A 212 13.39 23.85 -16.18
C THR A 212 14.38 22.70 -16.18
N LEU A 213 14.12 21.64 -16.96
CA LEU A 213 15.04 20.51 -17.13
C LEU A 213 16.40 20.93 -17.69
N LEU A 214 16.43 21.77 -18.73
CA LEU A 214 17.67 22.27 -19.34
C LEU A 214 18.41 23.28 -18.46
N SER A 215 17.69 23.97 -17.57
CA SER A 215 18.33 24.90 -16.64
C SER A 215 19.28 24.16 -15.69
N GLN A 216 18.94 22.91 -15.30
CA GLN A 216 19.64 22.11 -14.29
C GLN A 216 19.80 22.82 -12.93
N HIS A 217 19.14 23.95 -12.71
CA HIS A 217 19.11 24.64 -11.42
C HIS A 217 18.19 23.89 -10.46
N GLU A 218 18.31 24.16 -9.17
CA GLU A 218 17.34 23.66 -8.22
C GLU A 218 15.94 24.21 -8.51
N TRP A 219 14.95 23.35 -8.38
CA TRP A 219 13.56 23.73 -8.56
C TRP A 219 12.85 23.67 -7.21
N VAL A 220 12.30 24.79 -6.77
CA VAL A 220 11.56 24.89 -5.50
C VAL A 220 10.26 24.11 -5.64
N VAL A 221 10.04 23.12 -4.78
CA VAL A 221 8.77 22.42 -4.70
C VAL A 221 7.76 23.38 -4.06
N PRO A 222 6.66 23.74 -4.77
CA PRO A 222 5.70 24.70 -4.25
C PRO A 222 5.02 24.14 -3.01
N VAL A 223 4.85 24.99 -1.99
CA VAL A 223 4.10 24.65 -0.78
C VAL A 223 2.65 25.00 -1.04
N GLU A 224 1.83 23.99 -1.28
CA GLU A 224 0.39 24.13 -1.50
C GLU A 224 -0.37 23.34 -0.42
N GLU A 225 -1.50 23.89 0.06
CA GLU A 225 -2.39 23.16 0.97
C GLU A 225 -2.97 21.89 0.32
N ARG A 226 -3.12 21.89 -1.02
CA ARG A 226 -3.61 20.73 -1.78
C ARG A 226 -3.13 20.77 -3.23
N PHE A 227 -2.27 19.82 -3.59
CA PHE A 227 -1.87 19.62 -4.98
C PHE A 227 -2.99 19.02 -5.82
N GLN A 228 -2.96 19.29 -7.14
CA GLN A 228 -3.86 18.67 -8.10
C GLN A 228 -3.65 17.15 -8.12
N GLU A 229 -4.73 16.39 -7.98
CA GLU A 229 -4.69 14.94 -8.05
C GLU A 229 -4.51 14.47 -9.50
N ILE A 230 -3.61 13.51 -9.72
CA ILE A 230 -3.45 12.87 -11.02
C ILE A 230 -4.43 11.70 -11.16
N ASP A 231 -5.10 11.61 -12.31
CA ASP A 231 -5.93 10.44 -12.60
C ASP A 231 -5.05 9.21 -12.95
N LEU A 232 -5.53 8.02 -12.58
CA LEU A 232 -4.80 6.75 -12.75
C LEU A 232 -4.51 6.41 -14.23
N GLU A 233 -5.34 6.87 -15.17
CA GLU A 233 -5.14 6.60 -16.60
C GLU A 233 -4.03 7.48 -17.17
N SER A 234 -3.93 8.73 -16.72
CA SER A 234 -2.83 9.64 -17.00
C SER A 234 -1.52 9.11 -16.44
N LEU A 235 -1.53 8.56 -15.21
CA LEU A 235 -0.33 7.97 -14.60
C LEU A 235 0.25 6.80 -15.43
N LYS A 236 -0.61 5.91 -15.95
CA LYS A 236 -0.19 4.75 -16.77
C LYS A 236 0.52 5.13 -18.07
N ASN A 237 0.23 6.32 -18.59
CA ASN A 237 0.74 6.78 -19.88
C ASN A 237 2.00 7.65 -19.76
N ILE A 238 2.48 7.90 -18.55
CA ILE A 238 3.64 8.75 -18.29
C ILE A 238 4.82 7.84 -17.89
N GLU A 239 5.95 7.97 -18.60
CA GLU A 239 7.21 7.39 -18.12
C GLU A 239 7.71 8.23 -16.93
N ILE A 240 7.79 7.61 -15.75
CA ILE A 240 8.16 8.25 -14.49
C ILE A 240 9.37 7.55 -13.90
N GLU A 241 10.36 8.34 -13.47
CA GLU A 241 11.53 7.84 -12.75
C GLU A 241 11.42 8.18 -11.25
N SER A 242 12.02 7.38 -10.37
CA SER A 242 12.00 7.69 -8.94
C SER A 242 13.07 8.70 -8.56
N ALA A 243 12.68 9.85 -8.00
CA ALA A 243 13.62 10.68 -7.25
C ALA A 243 13.93 10.00 -5.92
N THR A 244 15.17 10.14 -5.47
CA THR A 244 15.64 9.63 -4.18
C THR A 244 15.79 10.76 -3.18
N ARG A 245 15.93 10.43 -1.89
CA ARG A 245 16.24 11.43 -0.85
C ARG A 245 17.44 12.33 -1.18
N GLY A 246 18.46 11.80 -1.88
CA GLY A 246 19.64 12.58 -2.27
C GLY A 246 19.36 13.65 -3.32
N ASP A 247 18.27 13.52 -4.08
CA ASP A 247 17.83 14.49 -5.09
C ASP A 247 17.07 15.67 -4.49
N LEU A 248 16.83 15.66 -3.17
CA LEU A 248 16.03 16.64 -2.46
C LEU A 248 16.89 17.36 -1.41
N ILE A 249 16.71 18.67 -1.31
CA ILE A 249 17.28 19.49 -0.25
C ILE A 249 16.13 20.20 0.44
N CYS A 250 16.15 20.26 1.76
CA CYS A 250 15.28 21.18 2.51
C CYS A 250 16.13 22.08 3.39
N PHE A 251 15.79 23.36 3.37
CA PHE A 251 16.39 24.37 4.21
C PHE A 251 15.33 25.39 4.61
N ASP A 252 15.18 25.63 5.91
CA ASP A 252 14.20 26.58 6.47
C ASP A 252 12.75 26.28 6.01
N GLY A 253 12.40 25.00 5.98
CA GLY A 253 11.09 24.52 5.52
C GLY A 253 10.85 24.60 4.01
N GLN A 254 11.81 25.11 3.22
CA GLN A 254 11.72 25.16 1.76
C GLN A 254 12.35 23.91 1.15
N LEU A 255 11.54 23.09 0.46
CA LEU A 255 11.98 21.89 -0.23
C LEU A 255 12.39 22.21 -1.68
N THR A 256 13.56 21.77 -2.13
CA THR A 256 14.05 21.94 -3.50
C THR A 256 14.48 20.61 -4.12
N LEU A 257 14.16 20.45 -5.41
CA LEU A 257 14.55 19.32 -6.23
C LEU A 257 15.83 19.66 -7.02
N GLN A 258 16.85 18.83 -6.88
CA GLN A 258 18.17 19.05 -7.46
C GLN A 258 18.23 18.51 -8.90
N ILE A 259 17.76 19.33 -9.84
CA ILE A 259 17.58 18.93 -11.26
C ILE A 259 18.89 18.45 -11.90
N HIS A 260 20.04 19.06 -11.58
CA HIS A 260 21.33 18.60 -12.06
C HIS A 260 21.63 17.13 -11.68
N GLN A 261 21.22 16.67 -10.50
CA GLN A 261 21.42 15.29 -10.07
C GLN A 261 20.51 14.33 -10.84
N LEU A 262 19.26 14.72 -11.05
CA LEU A 262 18.32 13.94 -11.86
C LEU A 262 18.80 13.81 -13.31
N VAL A 263 19.28 14.91 -13.90
CA VAL A 263 19.84 14.90 -15.26
C VAL A 263 21.12 14.07 -15.32
N TYR A 264 21.97 14.11 -14.29
CA TYR A 264 23.16 13.25 -14.21
C TYR A 264 22.79 11.76 -14.15
N LYS A 265 21.76 11.39 -13.39
CA LYS A 265 21.31 9.99 -13.22
C LYS A 265 20.56 9.45 -14.45
N TYR A 266 19.64 10.23 -14.99
CA TYR A 266 18.64 9.76 -15.96
C TYR A 266 18.80 10.36 -17.36
N GLY A 267 19.67 11.35 -17.53
CA GLY A 267 19.82 12.10 -18.77
C GLY A 267 18.67 13.06 -19.05
N LEU A 268 18.81 13.87 -20.11
CA LEU A 268 17.81 14.87 -20.52
C LEU A 268 16.54 14.27 -21.17
N SER A 269 16.51 12.96 -21.41
CA SER A 269 15.35 12.27 -21.99
C SER A 269 14.22 12.02 -20.98
N LYS A 270 14.53 12.11 -19.68
CA LYS A 270 13.58 11.84 -18.59
C LYS A 270 13.17 13.16 -17.92
N ARG A 271 11.87 13.36 -17.77
CA ARG A 271 11.30 14.63 -17.30
C ARG A 271 10.25 14.50 -16.21
N ASN A 272 9.75 13.29 -15.95
CA ASN A 272 8.74 13.07 -14.92
C ASN A 272 9.37 12.27 -13.78
N PHE A 273 9.23 12.76 -12.56
CA PHE A 273 9.87 12.19 -11.39
C PHE A 273 8.84 12.01 -10.28
N VAL A 274 8.87 10.84 -9.63
CA VAL A 274 8.08 10.60 -8.42
C VAL A 274 8.91 10.86 -7.18
N LEU A 275 8.35 11.62 -6.25
CA LEU A 275 8.90 11.89 -4.93
C LEU A 275 8.00 11.18 -3.91
N GLN A 276 8.60 10.37 -3.04
CA GLN A 276 7.85 9.68 -1.99
C GLN A 276 7.62 10.62 -0.82
N MET A 277 6.37 10.75 -0.37
CA MET A 277 6.04 11.68 0.72
C MET A 277 6.75 11.31 2.02
N ARG A 278 6.92 10.01 2.29
CA ARG A 278 7.72 9.52 3.44
C ARG A 278 9.16 10.06 3.45
N ASP A 279 9.77 10.24 2.28
CA ASP A 279 11.15 10.72 2.18
C ASP A 279 11.18 12.25 2.38
N ILE A 280 10.16 12.94 1.87
CA ILE A 280 9.94 14.38 2.07
C ILE A 280 9.70 14.68 3.55
N GLU A 281 8.83 13.95 4.24
CA GLU A 281 8.54 14.11 5.67
C GLU A 281 9.81 13.95 6.51
N GLN A 282 10.60 12.90 6.26
CA GLN A 282 11.89 12.71 6.95
C GLN A 282 12.88 13.86 6.71
N ILE A 283 12.90 14.43 5.51
CA ILE A 283 13.75 15.58 5.19
C ILE A 283 13.27 16.82 5.95
N LEU A 284 11.97 17.09 5.98
CA LEU A 284 11.37 18.22 6.69
C LEU A 284 11.59 18.12 8.22
N GLU A 285 11.43 16.93 8.80
CA GLU A 285 11.69 16.68 10.22
C GLU A 285 13.17 16.91 10.58
N ALA A 286 14.09 16.49 9.71
CA ALA A 286 15.52 16.68 9.90
C ALA A 286 15.92 18.17 9.81
N ASP A 287 15.30 18.93 8.91
CA ASP A 287 15.50 20.38 8.79
C ASP A 287 15.00 21.11 10.04
N GLN A 288 13.77 20.85 10.50
CA GLN A 288 13.22 21.44 11.73
C GLN A 288 14.07 21.11 12.96
N SER A 289 14.59 19.88 13.05
CA SER A 289 15.47 19.46 14.14
C SER A 289 16.83 20.15 14.10
N SER A 290 17.29 20.54 12.92
CA SER A 290 18.54 21.28 12.73
C SER A 290 18.37 22.75 13.10
N VAL A 291 17.27 23.40 12.68
CA VAL A 291 16.94 24.79 13.04
C VAL A 291 16.79 24.95 14.56
N ARG A 292 16.15 24.00 15.26
CA ARG A 292 16.01 24.00 16.73
C ARG A 292 17.34 23.87 17.49
N LYS A 293 18.42 23.41 16.86
CA LYS A 293 19.75 23.35 17.49
C LYS A 293 20.53 24.67 17.40
N PHE A 294 20.08 25.61 16.57
CA PHE A 294 20.69 26.92 16.38
C PHE A 294 19.88 28.09 16.99
N LEU A 295 18.74 27.78 17.61
CA LEU A 295 17.93 28.67 18.45
C LEU A 295 18.16 28.31 19.93
#